data_AF-A0A7C1M8L5-F1
#
_entry.id   AF-A0A7C1M8L5-F1
#
_cell.length_a   1.000
_cell.length_b   1.000
_cell.length_c   1.000
_cell.angle_alpha   90.00
_cell.angle_beta   90.00
_cell.angle_gamma   90.00
#
_symmetry.space_group_name_H-M   'P 1'
#
loop_
_entity.id
_entity.type
_entity.pdbx_description
1 polymer ?
#
loop_
_entity_poly.entity_id
_entity_poly.type
_entity_poly.pdbx_seq_one_letter_code
_entity_poly.pdbx_strand_id
1 'polypeptide(L)'
;MKEIKVDYSVIKRISKAAIHAKEQKIYPFNKENLFPDEIIPEGIEKGSKKHGLFLFHGVSIDSMRQAEQVYKAMRNLTKKLGSLEELVTIKKPELVNLLSPELGEGIAHPKNSMTDPVGTLLKNARMLEEKYNGDPRQLKRASVKKTIDKIDEFAQYGIPKAALLMKNFVRFDIWPFSEFEIPIKIDRHIMRISLGCGAIDVEKYSRKIQEGKLSKALTKANELMIRSGYYTKEDFEEGKIKVVKNDQFILSLTETYLRVTKREKISAIDLCDSLWARGAYACKINNAISCDAHCPVGCDIRYPSDNNAVWFFIDVDKRRFQNNLFTYSKKNSRR
;
A
#
# COMPACT_ATOMS: atom_id res chain seq x y z
N MET A 1 -21.11 -10.81 7.46
CA MET A 1 -20.64 -9.42 7.65
C MET A 1 -21.50 -8.52 6.80
N LYS A 2 -21.98 -7.38 7.33
CA LYS A 2 -22.70 -6.38 6.51
C LYS A 2 -21.69 -5.72 5.57
N GLU A 3 -21.99 -5.68 4.28
CA GLU A 3 -21.17 -5.01 3.28
C GLU A 3 -21.08 -3.51 3.59
N ILE A 4 -19.87 -2.95 3.55
CA ILE A 4 -19.65 -1.51 3.72
C ILE A 4 -20.01 -0.82 2.41
N LYS A 5 -20.97 0.11 2.45
CA LYS A 5 -21.30 0.93 1.30
C LYS A 5 -20.23 2.00 1.11
N VAL A 6 -19.64 2.03 -0.07
CA VAL A 6 -18.69 3.08 -0.50
C VAL A 6 -19.40 4.05 -1.43
N ASP A 7 -19.20 5.34 -1.23
CA ASP A 7 -19.80 6.38 -2.07
C ASP A 7 -19.08 6.49 -3.42
N TYR A 8 -19.75 6.02 -4.47
CA TYR A 8 -19.24 6.07 -5.84
C TYR A 8 -18.95 7.49 -6.34
N SER A 9 -19.78 8.48 -5.98
CA SER A 9 -19.60 9.87 -6.43
C SER A 9 -18.34 10.47 -5.83
N VAL A 10 -18.07 10.16 -4.57
CA VAL A 10 -16.83 10.56 -3.88
C VAL A 10 -15.62 9.87 -4.51
N ILE A 11 -15.67 8.55 -4.73
CA ILE A 11 -14.57 7.82 -5.40
C ILE A 11 -14.30 8.39 -6.80
N LYS A 12 -15.35 8.67 -7.58
CA LYS A 12 -15.22 9.31 -8.90
C LYS A 12 -14.51 10.66 -8.81
N ARG A 13 -14.89 11.52 -7.86
CA ARG A 13 -14.24 12.82 -7.61
C ARG A 13 -12.75 12.63 -7.25
N ILE A 14 -12.45 11.74 -6.31
CA ILE A 14 -11.07 11.41 -5.90
C ILE A 14 -10.25 10.97 -7.11
N SER A 15 -10.78 10.05 -7.92
CA SER A 15 -10.10 9.53 -9.10
C SER A 15 -9.77 10.62 -10.10
N LYS A 16 -10.73 11.49 -10.45
CA LYS A 16 -10.49 12.60 -11.38
C LYS A 16 -9.46 13.58 -10.84
N ALA A 17 -9.55 13.95 -9.56
CA ALA A 17 -8.58 14.84 -8.94
C ALA A 17 -7.17 14.24 -8.90
N ALA A 18 -7.05 12.93 -8.63
CA ALA A 18 -5.76 12.24 -8.59
C ALA A 18 -5.09 12.21 -9.98
N ILE A 19 -5.85 11.88 -11.02
CA ILE A 19 -5.38 11.87 -12.42
C ILE A 19 -5.00 13.28 -12.88
N HIS A 20 -5.89 14.26 -12.67
CA HIS A 20 -5.60 15.65 -13.02
C HIS A 20 -4.28 16.13 -12.41
N ALA A 21 -4.04 15.80 -11.14
CA ALA A 21 -2.80 16.19 -10.49
C ALA A 21 -1.54 15.54 -11.09
N LYS A 22 -1.65 14.29 -11.57
CA LYS A 22 -0.58 13.60 -12.31
C LYS A 22 -0.31 14.30 -13.63
N GLU A 23 -1.34 14.60 -14.40
CA GLU A 23 -1.25 15.31 -15.69
C GLU A 23 -0.62 16.70 -15.54
N GLN A 24 -0.99 17.44 -14.50
CA GLN A 24 -0.45 18.77 -14.19
C GLN A 24 0.92 18.73 -13.50
N LYS A 25 1.53 17.54 -13.33
CA LYS A 25 2.81 17.33 -12.64
C LYS A 25 2.86 17.98 -11.24
N ILE A 26 1.72 18.08 -10.56
CA ILE A 26 1.64 18.60 -9.18
C ILE A 26 2.42 17.65 -8.27
N TYR A 27 3.16 18.18 -7.30
CA TYR A 27 3.91 17.36 -6.35
C TYR A 27 3.07 16.17 -5.83
N PRO A 28 3.61 14.93 -5.85
CA PRO A 28 5.02 14.56 -6.07
C PRO A 28 5.38 14.20 -7.52
N PHE A 29 4.51 14.43 -8.50
CA PHE A 29 4.70 13.96 -9.89
C PHE A 29 5.77 14.71 -10.69
N ASN A 30 6.35 15.74 -10.09
CA ASN A 30 7.53 16.43 -10.62
C ASN A 30 8.86 15.76 -10.22
N LYS A 31 8.84 14.67 -9.43
CA LYS A 31 10.04 13.91 -9.07
C LYS A 31 10.40 12.89 -10.13
N GLU A 32 11.70 12.75 -10.39
CA GLU A 32 12.24 11.64 -11.16
C GLU A 32 12.10 10.31 -10.41
N ASN A 33 12.00 9.21 -11.16
CA ASN A 33 12.02 7.85 -10.62
C ASN A 33 10.99 7.61 -9.51
N LEU A 34 9.82 8.25 -9.64
CA LEU A 34 8.76 8.24 -8.64
C LEU A 34 8.20 6.83 -8.37
N PHE A 35 8.23 5.94 -9.37
CA PHE A 35 7.69 4.59 -9.30
C PHE A 35 8.82 3.55 -9.33
N PRO A 36 9.25 3.02 -8.16
CA PRO A 36 10.41 2.15 -8.09
C PRO A 36 10.25 0.82 -8.84
N ASP A 37 9.00 0.41 -9.04
CA ASP A 37 8.57 -0.76 -9.82
C ASP A 37 8.69 -0.57 -11.34
N GLU A 38 8.88 0.67 -11.82
CA GLU A 38 9.12 0.95 -13.24
C GLU A 38 10.57 0.75 -13.67
N ILE A 39 11.50 0.76 -12.70
CA ILE A 39 12.93 0.67 -12.95
C ILE A 39 13.33 -0.80 -13.09
N ILE A 40 13.44 -1.26 -14.33
CA ILE A 40 13.86 -2.62 -14.71
C ILE A 40 15.35 -2.83 -14.35
N PRO A 41 15.74 -4.00 -13.81
CA PRO A 41 17.16 -4.30 -13.60
C PRO A 41 17.96 -4.27 -14.92
N GLU A 42 19.21 -3.81 -14.84
CA GLU A 42 20.12 -3.76 -15.98
C GLU A 42 20.30 -5.14 -16.65
N GLY A 43 20.33 -5.18 -17.99
CA GLY A 43 20.48 -6.41 -18.76
C GLY A 43 19.23 -7.30 -18.81
N ILE A 44 18.09 -6.86 -18.27
CA ILE A 44 16.82 -7.58 -18.36
C ILE A 44 15.91 -6.92 -19.40
N GLU A 45 15.45 -7.71 -20.35
CA GLU A 45 14.50 -7.29 -21.36
C GLU A 45 13.10 -7.08 -20.76
N LYS A 46 12.45 -5.95 -21.10
CA LYS A 46 11.06 -5.65 -20.73
C LYS A 46 10.14 -6.78 -21.22
N GLY A 47 9.42 -7.38 -20.27
CA GLY A 47 8.40 -8.40 -20.55
C GLY A 47 8.91 -9.84 -20.58
N SER A 48 10.23 -10.02 -20.48
CA SER A 48 10.87 -11.34 -20.34
C SER A 48 10.46 -12.08 -19.06
N LYS A 49 10.76 -13.39 -18.99
CA LYS A 49 10.60 -14.20 -17.77
C LYS A 49 11.32 -13.56 -16.57
N LYS A 50 12.56 -13.11 -16.77
CA LYS A 50 13.38 -12.45 -15.75
C LYS A 50 12.74 -11.17 -15.24
N HIS A 51 12.13 -10.38 -16.12
CA HIS A 51 11.36 -9.20 -15.72
C HIS A 51 10.13 -9.57 -14.90
N GLY A 52 9.37 -10.57 -15.34
CA GLY A 52 8.21 -11.09 -14.60
C GLY A 52 8.59 -11.55 -13.18
N LEU A 53 9.73 -12.25 -13.04
CA LEU A 53 10.27 -12.69 -11.75
C LEU A 53 10.64 -11.52 -10.85
N PHE A 54 11.30 -10.49 -11.39
CA PHE A 54 11.63 -9.26 -10.65
C PHE A 54 10.38 -8.61 -10.05
N LEU A 55 9.33 -8.45 -10.86
CA LEU A 55 8.06 -7.87 -10.41
C LEU A 55 7.35 -8.76 -9.39
N PHE A 56 7.25 -10.07 -9.68
CA PHE A 56 6.61 -11.05 -8.81
C PHE A 56 7.27 -11.10 -7.42
N HIS A 57 8.58 -11.23 -7.35
CA HIS A 57 9.28 -11.31 -6.08
C HIS A 57 9.31 -9.96 -5.35
N GLY A 58 9.45 -8.83 -6.06
CA GLY A 58 9.34 -7.50 -5.45
C GLY A 58 7.99 -7.26 -4.78
N VAL A 59 6.89 -7.58 -5.48
CA VAL A 59 5.54 -7.46 -4.91
C VAL A 59 5.36 -8.38 -3.70
N SER A 60 5.93 -9.58 -3.70
CA SER A 60 5.76 -10.53 -2.61
C SER A 60 6.19 -9.99 -1.24
N ILE A 61 7.23 -9.14 -1.19
CA ILE A 61 7.81 -8.58 0.05
C ILE A 61 7.54 -7.08 0.26
N ASP A 62 6.77 -6.43 -0.62
CA ASP A 62 6.43 -5.01 -0.55
C ASP A 62 5.67 -4.60 0.73
N SER A 63 5.02 -5.58 1.39
CA SER A 63 4.28 -5.34 2.63
C SER A 63 5.16 -4.71 3.72
N MET A 64 4.66 -3.61 4.31
CA MET A 64 5.26 -2.91 5.46
C MET A 64 6.65 -2.30 5.22
N ARG A 65 7.13 -2.25 3.97
CA ARG A 65 8.45 -1.71 3.62
C ARG A 65 8.29 -0.48 2.71
N GLN A 66 9.35 0.29 2.55
CA GLN A 66 9.35 1.34 1.54
C GLN A 66 9.57 0.69 0.17
N ALA A 67 8.70 0.97 -0.80
CA ALA A 67 8.80 0.40 -2.13
C ALA A 67 10.18 0.66 -2.75
N GLU A 68 10.74 1.86 -2.58
CA GLU A 68 12.08 2.25 -3.06
C GLU A 68 13.16 1.27 -2.59
N GLN A 69 13.14 0.91 -1.30
CA GLN A 69 14.09 -0.04 -0.70
C GLN A 69 13.87 -1.45 -1.22
N VAL A 70 12.60 -1.89 -1.34
CA VAL A 70 12.25 -3.22 -1.85
C VAL A 70 12.74 -3.42 -3.27
N TYR A 71 12.37 -2.52 -4.19
CA TYR A 71 12.74 -2.68 -5.58
C TYR A 71 14.23 -2.44 -5.82
N LYS A 72 14.89 -1.60 -5.02
CA LYS A 72 16.36 -1.50 -5.03
C LYS A 72 17.03 -2.78 -4.56
N ALA A 73 16.55 -3.40 -3.48
CA ALA A 73 17.04 -4.69 -3.00
C ALA A 73 16.88 -5.79 -4.05
N MET A 74 15.72 -5.84 -4.72
CA MET A 74 15.47 -6.84 -5.77
C MET A 74 16.34 -6.63 -7.01
N ARG A 75 16.60 -5.38 -7.42
CA ARG A 75 17.56 -5.09 -8.50
C ARG A 75 18.97 -5.57 -8.14
N ASN A 76 19.44 -5.25 -6.94
CA ASN A 76 20.75 -5.67 -6.46
C ASN A 76 20.86 -7.20 -6.36
N LEU A 77 19.81 -7.85 -5.86
CA LEU A 77 19.73 -9.31 -5.80
C LEU A 77 19.80 -9.93 -7.19
N THR A 78 19.06 -9.37 -8.15
CA THR A 78 19.08 -9.86 -9.53
C THR A 78 20.45 -9.69 -10.18
N LYS A 79 21.15 -8.58 -9.90
CA LYS A 79 22.53 -8.36 -10.35
C LYS A 79 23.50 -9.39 -9.78
N LYS A 80 23.36 -9.74 -8.50
CA LYS A 80 24.26 -10.69 -7.82
C LYS A 80 24.01 -12.14 -8.25
N LEU A 81 22.76 -12.51 -8.49
CA LEU A 81 22.38 -13.88 -8.88
C LEU A 81 22.36 -14.08 -10.41
N GLY A 82 22.33 -13.01 -11.20
CA GLY A 82 22.12 -13.04 -12.65
C GLY A 82 20.67 -13.36 -13.07
N SER A 83 19.95 -14.17 -12.28
CA SER A 83 18.53 -14.46 -12.42
C SER A 83 17.90 -14.70 -11.04
N LEU A 84 16.63 -14.32 -10.87
CA LEU A 84 15.88 -14.64 -9.65
C LEU A 84 15.34 -16.08 -9.64
N GLU A 85 15.57 -16.86 -10.70
CA GLU A 85 15.30 -18.31 -10.71
C GLU A 85 16.11 -19.04 -9.62
N GLU A 86 17.32 -18.53 -9.33
CA GLU A 86 18.21 -19.04 -8.26
C GLU A 86 17.61 -18.93 -6.86
N LEU A 87 16.49 -18.21 -6.68
CA LEU A 87 15.77 -18.18 -5.40
C LEU A 87 15.27 -19.55 -4.94
N VAL A 88 15.10 -20.51 -5.85
CA VAL A 88 14.64 -21.87 -5.51
C VAL A 88 15.70 -22.64 -4.71
N THR A 89 16.98 -22.41 -5.01
CA THR A 89 18.14 -23.15 -4.49
C THR A 89 18.89 -22.40 -3.39
N ILE A 90 18.77 -21.06 -3.32
CA ILE A 90 19.49 -20.26 -2.34
C ILE A 90 19.09 -20.58 -0.89
N LYS A 91 20.09 -20.61 0.01
CA LYS A 91 19.85 -20.84 1.44
C LYS A 91 19.29 -19.60 2.11
N LYS A 92 18.37 -19.77 3.07
CA LYS A 92 17.76 -18.66 3.81
C LYS A 92 18.76 -17.68 4.44
N PRO A 93 19.82 -18.11 5.16
CA PRO A 93 20.80 -17.18 5.75
C PRO A 93 21.55 -16.36 4.71
N GLU A 94 21.85 -16.96 3.57
CA GLU A 94 22.52 -16.28 2.46
C GLU A 94 21.60 -15.19 1.86
N LEU A 95 20.33 -15.52 1.61
CA LEU A 95 19.36 -14.55 1.10
C LEU A 95 19.10 -13.41 2.09
N VAL A 96 19.12 -13.69 3.41
CA VAL A 96 19.07 -12.64 4.45
C VAL A 96 20.25 -11.67 4.28
N ASN A 97 21.47 -12.18 4.12
CA ASN A 97 22.67 -11.35 3.95
C ASN A 97 22.65 -10.53 2.66
N LEU A 98 22.03 -11.04 1.60
CA LEU A 98 21.92 -10.32 0.33
C LEU A 98 20.91 -9.17 0.39
N LEU A 99 19.84 -9.31 1.18
CA LEU A 99 18.74 -8.34 1.28
C LEU A 99 18.89 -7.34 2.44
N SER A 100 19.60 -7.70 3.52
CA SER A 100 19.77 -6.85 4.71
C SER A 100 20.39 -5.48 4.44
N PRO A 101 21.30 -5.25 3.46
CA PRO A 101 21.87 -3.92 3.26
C PRO A 101 20.84 -2.86 2.88
N GLU A 102 19.75 -3.25 2.20
CA GLU A 102 18.72 -2.32 1.73
C GLU A 102 17.48 -2.33 2.63
N LEU A 103 17.18 -3.48 3.26
CA LEU A 103 15.95 -3.70 4.00
C LEU A 103 16.14 -3.76 5.53
N GLY A 104 17.39 -3.65 5.99
CA GLY A 104 17.78 -3.59 7.40
C GLY A 104 17.66 -4.91 8.17
N GLU A 105 18.01 -4.86 9.46
CA GLU A 105 17.97 -6.01 10.37
C GLU A 105 16.57 -6.60 10.58
N GLY A 106 15.51 -5.85 10.25
CA GLY A 106 14.13 -6.33 10.32
C GLY A 106 13.85 -7.53 9.40
N ILE A 107 14.76 -7.85 8.49
CA ILE A 107 14.75 -9.09 7.69
C ILE A 107 15.40 -10.26 8.42
N ALA A 108 16.49 -10.02 9.15
CA ALA A 108 17.22 -11.04 9.89
C ALA A 108 16.48 -11.44 11.18
N HIS A 109 15.88 -10.44 11.84
CA HIS A 109 15.14 -10.60 13.08
C HIS A 109 13.78 -9.92 12.93
N PRO A 110 12.76 -10.61 12.39
CA PRO A 110 11.40 -10.10 12.36
C PRO A 110 10.85 -9.98 13.80
N LYS A 111 11.30 -8.96 14.55
CA LYS A 111 10.86 -8.65 15.91
C LYS A 111 9.39 -8.26 15.82
N ASN A 112 8.50 -9.13 16.28
CA ASN A 112 7.06 -8.87 16.34
C ASN A 112 6.36 -8.52 15.00
N SER A 113 7.06 -8.57 13.85
CA SER A 113 6.47 -8.30 12.54
C SER A 113 5.86 -9.58 12.00
N MET A 114 4.56 -9.55 11.71
CA MET A 114 3.75 -10.69 11.23
C MET A 114 4.18 -11.28 9.87
N THR A 115 5.36 -10.96 9.35
CA THR A 115 5.82 -11.41 8.03
C THR A 115 7.27 -11.87 8.08
N ASP A 116 7.54 -13.11 7.68
CA ASP A 116 8.88 -13.62 7.33
C ASP A 116 9.12 -13.36 5.82
N PRO A 117 9.71 -12.22 5.43
CA PRO A 117 9.83 -11.83 4.03
C PRO A 117 10.69 -12.82 3.23
N VAL A 118 11.79 -13.30 3.83
CA VAL A 118 12.71 -14.23 3.15
C VAL A 118 12.06 -15.60 3.02
N GLY A 119 11.42 -16.09 4.08
CA GLY A 119 10.63 -17.32 3.99
C GLY A 119 9.51 -17.22 2.95
N THR A 120 8.88 -16.05 2.83
CA THR A 120 7.84 -15.79 1.81
C THR A 120 8.43 -15.83 0.39
N LEU A 121 9.58 -15.22 0.15
CA LEU A 121 10.28 -15.28 -1.14
C LEU A 121 10.59 -16.72 -1.53
N LEU A 122 11.26 -17.46 -0.66
CA LEU A 122 11.68 -18.83 -0.92
C LEU A 122 10.47 -19.76 -1.14
N LYS A 123 9.43 -19.62 -0.31
CA LYS A 123 8.19 -20.39 -0.45
C LYS A 123 7.50 -20.11 -1.79
N ASN A 124 7.38 -18.84 -2.17
CA ASN A 124 6.73 -18.47 -3.41
C ASN A 124 7.58 -18.84 -4.63
N ALA A 125 8.92 -18.76 -4.56
CA ALA A 125 9.82 -19.22 -5.62
C ALA A 125 9.65 -20.71 -5.89
N ARG A 126 9.66 -21.55 -4.85
CA ARG A 126 9.44 -23.00 -4.97
C ARG A 126 8.07 -23.34 -5.54
N MET A 127 7.02 -22.71 -5.02
CA MET A 127 5.66 -22.91 -5.54
C MET A 127 5.55 -22.48 -7.01
N LEU A 128 6.24 -21.40 -7.40
CA LEU A 128 6.25 -20.93 -8.78
C LEU A 128 7.00 -21.91 -9.70
N GLU A 129 8.12 -22.45 -9.24
CA GLU A 129 8.88 -23.49 -9.93
C GLU A 129 8.03 -24.75 -10.14
N GLU A 130 7.51 -25.32 -9.05
CA GLU A 130 6.76 -26.58 -9.04
C GLU A 130 5.49 -26.54 -9.91
N LYS A 131 4.76 -25.42 -9.90
CA LYS A 131 3.44 -25.34 -10.54
C LYS A 131 3.43 -24.61 -11.87
N TYR A 132 4.44 -23.79 -12.15
CA TYR A 132 4.47 -22.86 -13.28
C TYR A 132 5.85 -22.77 -13.95
N ASN A 133 6.74 -23.74 -13.72
CA ASN A 133 8.08 -23.80 -14.32
C ASN A 133 8.90 -22.51 -14.09
N GLY A 134 8.69 -21.89 -12.93
CA GLY A 134 9.39 -20.67 -12.52
C GLY A 134 8.96 -19.43 -13.29
N ASP A 135 7.85 -19.47 -14.04
CA ASP A 135 7.43 -18.37 -14.90
C ASP A 135 6.12 -17.72 -14.40
N PRO A 136 6.17 -16.54 -13.78
CA PRO A 136 4.98 -15.87 -13.25
C PRO A 136 4.03 -15.39 -14.36
N ARG A 137 4.46 -15.33 -15.62
CA ARG A 137 3.60 -14.99 -16.76
C ARG A 137 2.50 -16.03 -16.96
N GLN A 138 2.75 -17.29 -16.55
CA GLN A 138 1.79 -18.40 -16.61
C GLN A 138 0.65 -18.29 -15.58
N LEU A 139 0.67 -17.31 -14.68
CA LEU A 139 -0.43 -17.08 -13.73
C LEU A 139 -1.67 -16.49 -14.41
N LYS A 140 -1.55 -15.94 -15.62
CA LYS A 140 -2.67 -15.40 -16.39
C LYS A 140 -3.78 -16.43 -16.58
N ARG A 141 -5.03 -16.02 -16.38
CA ARG A 141 -6.21 -16.82 -16.69
C ARG A 141 -7.11 -16.08 -17.66
N ALA A 142 -8.24 -16.70 -18.02
CA ALA A 142 -9.18 -16.14 -18.99
C ALA A 142 -9.76 -14.77 -18.56
N SER A 143 -9.80 -14.48 -17.26
CA SER A 143 -10.34 -13.22 -16.73
C SER A 143 -9.47 -12.63 -15.63
N VAL A 144 -9.64 -11.32 -15.40
CA VAL A 144 -8.99 -10.60 -14.31
C VAL A 144 -9.27 -11.27 -12.96
N LYS A 145 -10.54 -11.59 -12.66
CA LYS A 145 -10.93 -12.26 -11.41
C LYS A 145 -10.19 -13.59 -11.23
N LYS A 146 -10.22 -14.48 -12.23
CA LYS A 146 -9.54 -15.78 -12.15
C LYS A 146 -8.02 -15.64 -12.02
N THR A 147 -7.44 -14.57 -12.56
CA THR A 147 -6.01 -14.30 -12.44
C THR A 147 -5.67 -13.80 -11.04
N ILE A 148 -6.48 -12.90 -10.46
CA ILE A 148 -6.34 -12.47 -9.06
C ILE A 148 -6.47 -13.66 -8.11
N ASP A 149 -7.53 -14.47 -8.26
CA ASP A 149 -7.75 -15.69 -7.46
C ASP A 149 -6.51 -16.62 -7.54
N LYS A 150 -5.85 -16.67 -8.70
CA LYS A 150 -4.66 -17.50 -8.91
C LYS A 150 -3.39 -16.95 -8.25
N ILE A 151 -3.21 -15.63 -8.27
CA ILE A 151 -2.10 -14.96 -7.59
C ILE A 151 -2.29 -15.04 -6.07
N ASP A 152 -3.52 -14.99 -5.58
CA ASP A 152 -3.85 -15.06 -4.15
C ASP A 152 -3.47 -16.40 -3.49
N GLU A 153 -3.28 -17.47 -4.29
CA GLU A 153 -2.76 -18.75 -3.80
C GLU A 153 -1.33 -18.63 -3.22
N PHE A 154 -0.57 -17.59 -3.59
CA PHE A 154 0.79 -17.38 -3.12
C PHE A 154 0.83 -16.71 -1.75
N ALA A 155 1.84 -17.07 -0.97
CA ALA A 155 1.96 -16.60 0.40
C ALA A 155 2.01 -15.07 0.47
N GLN A 156 1.16 -14.53 1.35
CA GLN A 156 1.00 -13.12 1.67
C GLN A 156 0.50 -12.23 0.53
N TYR A 157 0.13 -12.72 -0.65
CA TYR A 157 -0.33 -11.83 -1.72
C TYR A 157 -1.61 -11.07 -1.32
N GLY A 158 -2.70 -11.79 -1.03
CA GLY A 158 -3.98 -11.12 -0.83
C GLY A 158 -4.45 -10.43 -2.12
N ILE A 159 -5.71 -10.01 -2.13
CA ILE A 159 -6.28 -9.22 -3.23
C ILE A 159 -5.47 -7.93 -3.51
N PRO A 160 -5.03 -7.13 -2.51
CA PRO A 160 -4.29 -5.91 -2.81
C PRO A 160 -2.99 -6.13 -3.57
N LYS A 161 -2.15 -7.09 -3.16
CA LYS A 161 -0.87 -7.30 -3.88
C LYS A 161 -1.08 -8.09 -5.16
N ALA A 162 -2.11 -8.93 -5.27
CA ALA A 162 -2.51 -9.49 -6.55
C ALA A 162 -2.90 -8.39 -7.55
N ALA A 163 -3.64 -7.36 -7.11
CA ALA A 163 -3.95 -6.19 -7.92
C ALA A 163 -2.70 -5.38 -8.29
N LEU A 164 -1.72 -5.24 -7.38
CA LEU A 164 -0.43 -4.61 -7.70
C LEU A 164 0.35 -5.39 -8.76
N LEU A 165 0.44 -6.72 -8.64
CA LEU A 165 1.11 -7.55 -9.63
C LEU A 165 0.43 -7.44 -10.99
N MET A 166 -0.90 -7.51 -11.01
CA MET A 166 -1.72 -7.31 -12.20
C MET A 166 -1.43 -5.96 -12.86
N LYS A 167 -1.43 -4.86 -12.08
CA LYS A 167 -1.07 -3.52 -12.56
C LYS A 167 0.27 -3.52 -13.28
N ASN A 168 1.29 -4.10 -12.64
CA ASN A 168 2.64 -4.11 -13.20
C ASN A 168 2.72 -4.96 -14.48
N PHE A 169 2.09 -6.13 -14.51
CA PHE A 169 2.11 -7.00 -15.68
C PHE A 169 1.37 -6.40 -16.87
N VAL A 170 0.27 -5.69 -16.64
CA VAL A 170 -0.43 -4.96 -17.72
C VAL A 170 0.37 -3.75 -18.19
N ARG A 171 0.94 -2.95 -17.28
CA ARG A 171 1.79 -1.79 -17.63
C ARG A 171 2.91 -2.16 -18.60
N PHE A 172 3.49 -3.34 -18.41
CA PHE A 172 4.63 -3.80 -19.19
C PHE A 172 4.26 -4.74 -20.33
N ASP A 173 2.99 -4.79 -20.73
CA ASP A 173 2.50 -5.58 -21.85
C ASP A 173 2.72 -7.09 -21.69
N ILE A 174 2.92 -7.56 -20.46
CA ILE A 174 3.09 -9.00 -20.15
C ILE A 174 1.73 -9.70 -20.24
N TRP A 175 0.68 -9.04 -19.74
CA TRP A 175 -0.69 -9.55 -19.83
C TRP A 175 -1.57 -8.60 -20.63
N PRO A 176 -2.31 -9.10 -21.65
CA PRO A 176 -3.12 -8.26 -22.53
C PRO A 176 -4.50 -7.97 -21.93
N PHE A 177 -4.56 -7.62 -20.64
CA PHE A 177 -5.80 -7.12 -20.04
C PHE A 177 -5.95 -5.63 -20.30
N SER A 178 -7.19 -5.17 -20.46
CA SER A 178 -7.47 -3.74 -20.54
C SER A 178 -7.16 -3.07 -19.20
N GLU A 179 -6.41 -1.96 -19.23
CA GLU A 179 -6.10 -1.15 -18.05
C GLU A 179 -7.35 -0.55 -17.38
N PHE A 180 -8.49 -0.51 -18.07
CA PHE A 180 -9.77 -0.06 -17.50
C PHE A 180 -10.47 -1.17 -16.70
N GLU A 181 -10.06 -2.43 -16.87
CA GLU A 181 -10.74 -3.61 -16.34
C GLU A 181 -10.02 -4.31 -15.19
N ILE A 182 -8.80 -3.87 -14.87
CA ILE A 182 -8.03 -4.39 -13.74
C ILE A 182 -8.31 -3.59 -12.46
N PRO A 183 -8.25 -4.23 -11.27
CA PRO A 183 -8.38 -3.52 -10.00
C PRO A 183 -7.12 -2.69 -9.70
N ILE A 184 -7.28 -1.64 -8.92
CA ILE A 184 -6.16 -0.93 -8.28
C ILE A 184 -5.79 -1.59 -6.94
N LYS A 185 -4.54 -1.46 -6.51
CA LYS A 185 -4.10 -1.91 -5.17
C LYS A 185 -4.66 -0.99 -4.10
N ILE A 186 -5.66 -1.44 -3.35
CA ILE A 186 -6.13 -0.73 -2.14
C ILE A 186 -5.18 -1.01 -0.98
N ASP A 187 -4.25 -0.09 -0.74
CA ASP A 187 -3.33 -0.12 0.41
C ASP A 187 -3.64 0.98 1.42
N ARG A 188 -2.80 1.11 2.47
CA ARG A 188 -2.96 2.15 3.51
C ARG A 188 -3.04 3.57 2.97
N HIS A 189 -2.40 3.85 1.83
CA HIS A 189 -2.35 5.18 1.24
C HIS A 189 -3.71 5.50 0.63
N ILE A 190 -4.25 4.60 -0.17
CA ILE A 190 -5.56 4.74 -0.81
C ILE A 190 -6.69 4.70 0.23
N MET A 191 -6.60 3.81 1.23
CA MET A 191 -7.60 3.72 2.31
C MET A 191 -7.69 5.03 3.09
N ARG A 192 -6.55 5.61 3.47
CA ARG A 192 -6.52 6.90 4.19
C ARG A 192 -7.11 8.04 3.37
N ILE A 193 -6.78 8.13 2.08
CA ILE A 193 -7.37 9.13 1.17
C ILE A 193 -8.88 8.95 1.09
N SER A 194 -9.35 7.71 0.88
CA SER A 194 -10.77 7.41 0.72
C SER A 194 -11.58 7.72 1.98
N LEU A 195 -11.09 7.31 3.15
CA LEU A 195 -11.69 7.66 4.44
C LEU A 195 -11.71 9.18 4.66
N GLY A 196 -10.59 9.85 4.40
CA GLY A 196 -10.44 11.28 4.61
C GLY A 196 -11.32 12.16 3.72
N CYS A 197 -11.81 11.61 2.60
CA CYS A 197 -12.74 12.29 1.69
C CYS A 197 -14.21 11.93 1.94
N GLY A 198 -14.51 11.15 2.98
CA GLY A 198 -15.87 10.69 3.26
C GLY A 198 -16.40 9.63 2.29
N ALA A 199 -15.53 8.85 1.64
CA ALA A 199 -15.99 7.78 0.73
C ALA A 199 -16.66 6.61 1.47
N ILE A 200 -16.44 6.52 2.79
CA ILE A 200 -17.02 5.51 3.67
C ILE A 200 -17.70 6.25 4.82
N ASP A 201 -18.93 5.85 5.15
CA ASP A 201 -19.66 6.33 6.31
C ASP A 201 -19.02 5.76 7.60
N VAL A 202 -17.98 6.45 8.07
CA VAL A 202 -17.21 6.03 9.25
C VAL A 202 -18.06 6.00 10.52
N GLU A 203 -19.11 6.81 10.64
CA GLU A 203 -19.97 6.82 11.82
C GLU A 203 -20.73 5.50 11.97
N LYS A 204 -21.22 4.98 10.85
CA LYS A 204 -21.98 3.72 10.81
C LYS A 204 -21.13 2.48 11.07
N TYR A 205 -19.85 2.50 10.66
CA TYR A 205 -18.99 1.31 10.68
C TYR A 205 -17.91 1.33 11.76
N SER A 206 -17.72 2.48 12.40
CA SER A 206 -16.79 2.58 13.51
C SER A 206 -17.40 2.07 14.81
N ARG A 207 -16.55 1.57 15.69
CA ARG A 207 -16.93 1.11 17.02
C ARG A 207 -16.16 1.89 18.08
N LYS A 208 -16.81 2.22 19.19
CA LYS A 208 -16.12 2.78 20.35
C LYS A 208 -15.15 1.74 20.90
N ILE A 209 -13.97 2.20 21.30
CA ILE A 209 -13.11 1.41 22.18
C ILE A 209 -13.69 1.58 23.58
N GLN A 210 -14.59 0.70 24.00
CA GLN A 210 -14.98 0.61 25.41
C GLN A 210 -14.02 -0.35 26.12
N GLU A 211 -13.78 -0.11 27.41
CA GLU A 211 -13.00 -0.97 28.31
C GLU A 211 -13.63 -2.38 28.39
N GLY A 212 -13.25 -3.21 27.44
CA GLY A 212 -13.39 -4.67 27.46
C GLY A 212 -12.04 -5.28 27.06
N LYS A 213 -11.94 -6.61 27.00
CA LYS A 213 -10.72 -7.27 26.51
C LYS A 213 -10.46 -6.90 25.05
N LEU A 214 -9.70 -5.82 24.82
CA LEU A 214 -9.16 -5.49 23.51
C LEU A 214 -8.26 -6.64 23.07
N SER A 215 -8.32 -6.97 21.78
CA SER A 215 -7.34 -7.90 21.21
C SER A 215 -5.92 -7.35 21.46
N LYS A 216 -4.94 -8.23 21.73
CA LYS A 216 -3.53 -7.83 21.90
C LYS A 216 -3.03 -6.92 20.77
N ALA A 217 -3.51 -7.14 19.54
CA ALA A 217 -3.17 -6.32 18.39
C ALA A 217 -3.71 -4.89 18.49
N LEU A 218 -4.96 -4.72 18.93
CA LEU A 218 -5.57 -3.41 19.14
C LEU A 218 -4.95 -2.69 20.34
N THR A 219 -4.61 -3.39 21.43
CA THR A 219 -3.86 -2.80 22.55
C THR A 219 -2.53 -2.19 22.10
N LYS A 220 -1.73 -2.94 21.34
CA LYS A 220 -0.47 -2.42 20.77
C LYS A 220 -0.69 -1.24 19.82
N ALA A 221 -1.78 -1.25 19.06
CA ALA A 221 -2.14 -0.14 18.18
C ALA A 221 -2.49 1.12 19.00
N ASN A 222 -3.25 0.99 20.09
CA ASN A 222 -3.56 2.10 21.00
C ASN A 222 -2.30 2.68 21.63
N GLU A 223 -1.43 1.83 22.18
CA GLU A 223 -0.14 2.24 22.75
C GLU A 223 0.72 2.99 21.74
N LEU A 224 0.74 2.55 20.48
CA LEU A 224 1.43 3.24 19.40
C LEU A 224 0.85 4.63 19.16
N MET A 225 -0.47 4.79 19.15
CA MET A 225 -1.11 6.10 18.94
C MET A 225 -0.80 7.06 20.08
N ILE A 226 -0.80 6.59 21.33
CA ILE A 226 -0.43 7.38 22.51
C ILE A 226 1.04 7.81 22.42
N ARG A 227 1.95 6.85 22.18
CA ARG A 227 3.39 7.13 22.07
C ARG A 227 3.72 8.09 20.93
N SER A 228 2.94 8.04 19.84
CA SER A 228 3.11 8.94 18.70
C SER A 228 2.50 10.32 18.92
N GLY A 229 1.85 10.56 20.07
CA GLY A 229 1.24 11.83 20.42
C GLY A 229 -0.05 12.14 19.67
N TYR A 230 -0.69 11.15 19.04
CA TYR A 230 -1.98 11.36 18.38
C TYR A 230 -3.12 11.51 19.40
N TYR A 231 -3.08 10.73 20.49
CA TYR A 231 -4.12 10.68 21.52
C TYR A 231 -3.51 10.56 22.91
N THR A 232 -4.25 10.95 23.93
CA THR A 232 -3.91 10.67 25.34
C THR A 232 -4.52 9.34 25.79
N LYS A 233 -4.11 8.86 26.97
CA LYS A 233 -4.77 7.70 27.60
C LYS A 233 -6.25 8.01 27.92
N GLU A 234 -6.50 9.22 28.40
CA GLU A 234 -7.83 9.75 28.74
C GLU A 234 -8.77 9.75 27.52
N ASP A 235 -8.29 10.11 26.32
CA ASP A 235 -9.10 10.07 25.09
C ASP A 235 -9.70 8.66 24.83
N PHE A 236 -8.95 7.61 25.16
CA PHE A 236 -9.43 6.23 25.04
C PHE A 236 -10.37 5.84 26.19
N GLU A 237 -10.04 6.22 27.43
CA GLU A 237 -10.84 5.92 28.63
C GLU A 237 -12.22 6.59 28.57
N GLU A 238 -12.32 7.81 28.04
CA GLU A 238 -13.57 8.54 27.86
C GLU A 238 -14.36 8.11 26.61
N GLY A 239 -13.82 7.18 25.80
CA GLY A 239 -14.48 6.69 24.60
C GLY A 239 -14.64 7.75 23.50
N LYS A 240 -13.76 8.77 23.48
CA LYS A 240 -13.68 9.80 22.43
C LYS A 240 -13.18 9.25 21.09
N ILE A 241 -12.49 8.10 21.14
CA ILE A 241 -11.91 7.46 19.97
C ILE A 241 -12.76 6.28 19.49
N LYS A 242 -13.15 6.34 18.23
CA LYS A 242 -13.74 5.20 17.52
C LYS A 242 -12.69 4.56 16.61
N VAL A 243 -12.85 3.29 16.28
CA VAL A 243 -11.98 2.60 15.33
C VAL A 243 -12.77 1.91 14.24
N VAL A 244 -12.19 1.88 13.04
CA VAL A 244 -12.65 1.07 11.91
C VAL A 244 -11.54 0.13 11.46
N LYS A 245 -11.90 -1.11 11.13
CA LYS A 245 -10.94 -2.12 10.67
C LYS A 245 -10.90 -2.15 9.15
N ASN A 246 -9.70 -2.26 8.58
CA ASN A 246 -9.51 -2.13 7.13
C ASN A 246 -10.18 -3.23 6.29
N ASP A 247 -10.20 -4.46 6.79
CA ASP A 247 -10.77 -5.63 6.14
C ASP A 247 -12.28 -5.49 5.88
N GLN A 248 -12.95 -4.60 6.61
CA GLN A 248 -14.36 -4.33 6.43
C GLN A 248 -14.68 -3.58 5.14
N PHE A 249 -13.73 -2.83 4.58
CA PHE A 249 -13.97 -1.96 3.42
C PHE A 249 -12.99 -2.13 2.26
N ILE A 250 -11.95 -2.96 2.39
CA ILE A 250 -10.95 -3.15 1.32
C ILE A 250 -11.56 -3.69 0.02
N LEU A 251 -12.50 -4.64 0.13
CA LEU A 251 -13.21 -5.24 -1.01
C LEU A 251 -14.14 -4.22 -1.67
N SER A 252 -14.98 -3.57 -0.88
CA SER A 252 -15.94 -2.57 -1.37
C SER A 252 -15.22 -1.37 -2.01
N LEU A 253 -14.08 -0.94 -1.48
CA LEU A 253 -13.23 0.06 -2.14
C LEU A 253 -12.70 -0.47 -3.48
N THR A 254 -12.15 -1.69 -3.50
CA THR A 254 -11.60 -2.32 -4.72
C THR A 254 -12.65 -2.36 -5.82
N GLU A 255 -13.86 -2.82 -5.51
CA GLU A 255 -14.97 -2.92 -6.44
C GLU A 255 -15.47 -1.55 -6.91
N THR A 256 -15.55 -0.56 -6.00
CA THR A 256 -16.02 0.79 -6.34
C THR A 256 -15.01 1.51 -7.23
N TYR A 257 -13.72 1.43 -6.93
CA TYR A 257 -12.67 1.98 -7.80
C TYR A 257 -12.68 1.30 -9.17
N LEU A 258 -12.82 -0.03 -9.23
CA LEU A 258 -12.96 -0.77 -10.50
C LEU A 258 -14.19 -0.33 -11.30
N ARG A 259 -15.31 -0.02 -10.62
CA ARG A 259 -16.49 0.54 -11.28
C ARG A 259 -16.22 1.93 -11.85
N VAL A 260 -15.44 2.75 -11.15
CA VAL A 260 -15.04 4.09 -11.63
C VAL A 260 -14.11 3.99 -12.84
N THR A 261 -13.05 3.17 -12.79
CA THR A 261 -12.12 3.02 -13.92
C THR A 261 -12.85 2.56 -15.19
N LYS A 262 -13.76 1.59 -15.07
CA LYS A 262 -14.57 1.10 -16.20
C LYS A 262 -15.51 2.15 -16.80
N ARG A 263 -16.27 2.84 -15.95
CA ARG A 263 -17.32 3.77 -16.39
C ARG A 263 -16.76 5.11 -16.88
N GLU A 264 -15.75 5.62 -16.19
CA GLU A 264 -15.14 6.92 -16.50
C GLU A 264 -13.95 6.80 -17.46
N LYS A 265 -13.61 5.58 -17.91
CA LYS A 265 -12.47 5.30 -18.79
C LYS A 265 -11.16 5.88 -18.23
N ILE A 266 -10.95 5.66 -16.93
CA ILE A 266 -9.72 6.05 -16.23
C ILE A 266 -8.81 4.83 -16.16
N SER A 267 -7.56 4.95 -16.63
CA SER A 267 -6.56 3.88 -16.50
C SER A 267 -6.38 3.50 -15.03
N ALA A 268 -6.56 2.23 -14.70
CA ALA A 268 -6.32 1.73 -13.35
C ALA A 268 -4.83 1.82 -12.98
N ILE A 269 -3.92 1.76 -13.97
CA ILE A 269 -2.48 1.93 -13.75
C ILE A 269 -2.22 3.36 -13.27
N ASP A 270 -2.65 4.35 -14.06
CA ASP A 270 -2.45 5.75 -13.73
C ASP A 270 -3.13 6.13 -12.41
N LEU A 271 -4.33 5.62 -12.17
CA LEU A 271 -5.06 5.90 -10.94
C LEU A 271 -4.36 5.31 -9.72
N CYS A 272 -3.92 4.04 -9.80
CA CYS A 272 -3.22 3.38 -8.71
C CYS A 272 -1.93 4.14 -8.36
N ASP A 273 -1.13 4.49 -9.37
CA ASP A 273 0.11 5.25 -9.21
C ASP A 273 -0.14 6.63 -8.64
N SER A 274 -1.19 7.29 -9.13
CA SER A 274 -1.52 8.65 -8.70
C SER A 274 -1.89 8.69 -7.21
N LEU A 275 -2.73 7.75 -6.78
CA LEU A 275 -3.16 7.66 -5.38
C LEU A 275 -2.03 7.19 -4.47
N TRP A 276 -1.23 6.21 -4.90
CA TRP A 276 -0.08 5.72 -4.15
C TRP A 276 0.96 6.84 -3.95
N ALA A 277 1.40 7.51 -5.01
CA ALA A 277 2.41 8.55 -4.92
C ALA A 277 1.95 9.70 -4.02
N ARG A 278 0.70 10.15 -4.17
CA ARG A 278 0.12 11.15 -3.28
C ARG A 278 0.14 10.70 -1.84
N GLY A 279 -0.35 9.50 -1.56
CA GLY A 279 -0.39 9.00 -0.21
C GLY A 279 0.99 8.72 0.39
N ALA A 280 2.00 8.38 -0.42
CA ALA A 280 3.36 8.05 0.02
C ALA A 280 4.24 9.28 0.25
N TYR A 281 4.10 10.33 -0.57
CA TYR A 281 4.95 11.51 -0.51
C TYR A 281 4.24 12.77 -0.03
N ALA A 282 3.03 13.06 -0.48
CA ALA A 282 2.29 14.26 -0.08
C ALA A 282 1.61 14.05 1.28
N CYS A 283 0.74 13.04 1.38
CA CYS A 283 0.01 12.79 2.62
C CYS A 283 0.92 12.39 3.78
N LYS A 284 2.16 11.94 3.52
CA LYS A 284 3.14 11.58 4.56
C LYS A 284 3.61 12.79 5.37
N ILE A 285 3.65 13.99 4.76
CA ILE A 285 4.10 15.24 5.39
C ILE A 285 3.24 15.60 6.61
N ASN A 286 1.96 15.21 6.61
CA ASN A 286 1.02 15.47 7.71
C ASN A 286 0.88 16.96 8.09
N ASN A 287 0.79 17.84 7.10
CA ASN A 287 0.75 19.27 7.32
C ASN A 287 -0.45 19.89 6.59
N ALA A 288 -1.26 20.68 7.30
CA ALA A 288 -2.47 21.29 6.75
C ALA A 288 -2.16 22.25 5.59
N ILE A 289 -1.12 23.09 5.73
CA ILE A 289 -0.67 24.01 4.68
C ILE A 289 -0.25 23.22 3.44
N SER A 290 0.48 22.10 3.62
CA SER A 290 0.85 21.22 2.51
C SER A 290 -0.36 20.55 1.85
N CYS A 291 -1.40 20.21 2.62
CA CYS A 291 -2.65 19.67 2.08
C CYS A 291 -3.38 20.73 1.24
N ASP A 292 -3.54 21.94 1.77
CA ASP A 292 -4.24 23.03 1.08
C ASP A 292 -3.48 23.50 -0.18
N ALA A 293 -2.14 23.54 -0.13
CA ALA A 293 -1.32 24.02 -1.25
C ALA A 293 -1.12 23.01 -2.38
N HIS A 294 -1.17 21.70 -2.09
CA HIS A 294 -0.70 20.67 -3.04
C HIS A 294 -1.68 19.50 -3.27
N CYS A 295 -2.81 19.44 -2.56
CA CYS A 295 -3.75 18.31 -2.66
C CYS A 295 -5.10 18.71 -3.28
N PRO A 296 -5.30 18.51 -4.60
CA PRO A 296 -6.57 18.76 -5.28
C PRO A 296 -7.64 17.70 -4.96
N VAL A 297 -7.29 16.64 -4.20
CA VAL A 297 -8.24 15.60 -3.79
C VAL A 297 -9.23 16.16 -2.74
N GLY A 298 -8.82 17.16 -1.95
CA GLY A 298 -9.69 17.86 -1.02
C GLY A 298 -10.23 16.95 0.10
N CYS A 299 -9.33 16.35 0.89
CA CYS A 299 -9.72 15.58 2.07
C CYS A 299 -10.16 16.51 3.23
N ASP A 300 -11.20 16.12 3.95
CA ASP A 300 -11.69 16.84 5.12
C ASP A 300 -10.86 16.51 6.37
N ILE A 301 -10.47 15.25 6.53
CA ILE A 301 -9.80 14.71 7.72
C ILE A 301 -8.70 13.72 7.31
N ARG A 302 -7.62 13.65 8.08
CA ARG A 302 -6.60 12.59 7.95
C ARG A 302 -6.61 11.70 9.19
N TYR A 303 -7.27 10.56 9.09
CA TYR A 303 -7.30 9.59 10.19
C TYR A 303 -5.94 8.92 10.40
N PRO A 304 -5.39 8.91 11.62
CA PRO A 304 -4.22 8.11 11.93
C PRO A 304 -4.56 6.62 11.89
N SER A 305 -3.55 5.81 11.64
CA SER A 305 -3.67 4.35 11.60
C SER A 305 -2.50 3.71 12.31
N ASP A 306 -2.64 2.47 12.71
CA ASP A 306 -1.48 1.67 13.09
C ASP A 306 -0.52 1.48 11.90
N ASN A 307 0.70 1.02 12.17
CA ASN A 307 1.74 0.86 11.13
C ASN A 307 1.31 -0.07 9.98
N ASN A 308 0.42 -1.03 10.27
CA ASN A 308 -0.12 -1.99 9.31
C ASN A 308 -1.40 -1.50 8.63
N ALA A 309 -1.93 -0.35 9.07
CA ALA A 309 -3.23 0.17 8.69
C ALA A 309 -4.34 -0.89 8.79
N VAL A 310 -4.26 -1.76 9.79
CA VAL A 310 -5.33 -2.68 10.19
C VAL A 310 -6.44 -1.89 10.87
N TRP A 311 -6.06 -0.90 11.70
CA TRP A 311 -6.97 -0.04 12.43
C TRP A 311 -6.77 1.41 12.03
N PHE A 312 -7.87 2.07 11.68
CA PHE A 312 -7.93 3.53 11.56
C PHE A 312 -8.67 4.08 12.77
N PHE A 313 -8.10 5.12 13.36
CA PHE A 313 -8.62 5.77 14.56
C PHE A 313 -9.36 7.03 14.14
N ILE A 314 -10.62 7.11 14.52
CA ILE A 314 -11.57 8.15 14.15
C ILE A 314 -11.85 8.94 15.41
N ASP A 315 -11.45 10.21 15.39
CA ASP A 315 -11.87 11.17 16.40
C ASP A 315 -13.35 11.47 16.23
N VAL A 316 -14.09 11.42 17.34
CA VAL A 316 -15.50 11.85 17.35
C VAL A 316 -15.61 13.37 17.21
N ASP A 317 -14.56 14.14 17.51
CA ASP A 317 -14.69 15.60 17.54
C ASP A 317 -13.38 16.39 17.34
N LYS A 318 -12.75 16.30 16.15
CA LYS A 318 -11.72 17.27 15.71
C LYS A 318 -11.77 17.52 14.20
N ARG A 319 -12.67 18.44 13.80
CA ARG A 319 -12.60 19.09 12.48
C ARG A 319 -11.27 19.84 12.37
N ARG A 320 -10.34 19.28 11.59
CA ARG A 320 -8.99 19.80 11.32
C ARG A 320 -8.15 19.99 12.59
N PHE A 321 -6.85 19.82 12.46
CA PHE A 321 -5.88 20.35 13.40
C PHE A 321 -6.03 21.88 13.46
N GLN A 322 -7.00 22.41 14.21
CA GLN A 322 -6.97 23.81 14.62
C GLN A 322 -5.75 23.94 15.53
N ASN A 323 -4.75 24.69 15.04
CA ASN A 323 -3.51 25.13 15.72
C ASN A 323 -2.26 24.23 15.66
N ASN A 324 -1.77 23.89 14.45
CA ASN A 324 -0.32 23.68 14.24
C ASN A 324 0.38 24.90 13.60
N LEU A 325 -0.18 26.10 13.79
CA LEU A 325 0.48 27.36 13.39
C LEU A 325 1.48 27.90 14.43
N PHE A 326 1.69 27.26 15.60
CA PHE A 326 2.59 27.80 16.64
C PHE A 326 3.34 26.77 17.50
N THR A 327 4.10 25.82 16.93
CA THR A 327 5.11 25.06 17.72
C THR A 327 6.42 24.74 16.99
N TYR A 328 6.70 25.34 15.83
CA TYR A 328 8.06 25.37 15.25
C TYR A 328 8.86 26.63 15.66
N SER A 329 8.53 27.22 16.80
CA SER A 329 9.32 28.28 17.44
C SER A 329 9.94 27.74 18.73
N LYS A 330 11.27 27.79 18.81
CA LYS A 330 12.14 27.53 19.97
C LYS A 330 12.49 26.06 20.26
N LYS A 331 13.35 25.48 19.43
CA LYS A 331 14.45 24.58 19.86
C LYS A 331 15.46 24.44 18.71
N ASN A 332 16.16 25.54 18.41
CA ASN A 332 17.49 25.58 17.78
C ASN A 332 18.03 27.02 17.78
N SER A 333 17.96 27.66 18.94
CA SER A 333 18.67 28.91 19.21
C SER A 333 19.11 28.94 20.67
N ARG A 334 20.04 28.05 21.03
CA ARG A 334 21.02 28.31 22.07
C ARG A 334 22.36 27.78 21.61
N ARG A 335 23.34 28.66 21.82
CA ARG A 335 24.75 28.63 21.44
C ARG A 335 25.44 27.32 21.76
#